data_AF-T0LI19-F1
#
_entry.id   AF-T0LI19-F1
#
_cell.length_a   1.000
_cell.length_b   1.000
_cell.length_c   1.000
_cell.angle_alpha   90.00
_cell.angle_beta   90.00
_cell.angle_gamma   90.00
#
_symmetry.space_group_name_H-M   'P 1'
#
loop_
_entity.id
_entity.type
_entity.pdbx_description
1 polymer ?
#
loop_
_entity_poly.entity_id
_entity_poly.type
_entity_poly.pdbx_seq_one_letter_code
_entity_poly.pdbx_strand_id
1 'polypeptide(L)'
;MRWSEIDDVISSRCIISISGDSPLLEYSGRHEIYAPIIARKVGDSMTLIVSMKKNENVDKFTALFPRIFHAEDKGNSWLIKSPLKLFPEISIIDDLIKIPSVIMQHLYMKNGKLFIDIRFHESRTKEISNFIVDHLADDGKIVLESLIPRSSVISFLTEMNSMVPITFISYSVPLFNADPIERMLSSGNSIAEIEKKPGPNYWALIFSKSPITRQDDFITISKEDNLYETWGNNPILQEIRNMGNDNSIFRLVHFLEVNEGRLIVSTFIPTFQTMEFIRLISKIGFNGEKHPVKLRSFRSYGEDLINGSALEKYPFRGGGIALK
;
A
#
# COMPACT_ATOMS: atom_id res chain seq x y z
N MET A 1 17.94 1.96 7.13
CA MET A 1 16.57 2.42 6.85
C MET A 1 15.79 2.39 8.14
N ARG A 2 15.03 3.46 8.43
CA ARG A 2 14.45 3.73 9.76
C ARG A 2 12.97 3.34 9.92
N TRP A 3 12.48 2.44 9.06
CA TRP A 3 11.08 2.02 9.03
C TRP A 3 10.54 1.47 10.36
N SER A 4 11.39 0.88 11.22
CA SER A 4 10.98 0.50 12.59
C SER A 4 10.53 1.70 13.43
N GLU A 5 11.09 2.90 13.20
CA GLU A 5 10.78 4.09 14.00
C GLU A 5 9.33 4.56 13.78
N ILE A 6 8.80 4.47 12.54
CA ILE A 6 7.38 4.80 12.27
C ILE A 6 6.46 3.62 12.61
N ASP A 7 6.98 2.39 12.52
CA ASP A 7 6.23 1.19 12.83
C ASP A 7 5.84 1.09 14.32
N ASP A 8 6.76 1.45 15.21
CA ASP A 8 6.53 1.45 16.66
C ASP A 8 5.44 2.46 17.07
N VAL A 9 5.25 3.51 16.28
CA VAL A 9 4.26 4.57 16.53
C VAL A 9 2.90 4.21 15.93
N ILE A 10 2.85 3.62 14.73
CA ILE A 10 1.61 3.10 14.12
C ILE A 10 1.37 1.66 14.56
N SER A 11 1.00 1.60 15.84
CA SER A 11 1.04 0.37 16.60
C SER A 11 -0.32 -0.33 16.70
N SER A 12 -1.44 0.22 16.24
CA SER A 12 -2.74 -0.47 16.35
C SER A 12 -3.16 -1.04 15.00
N ARG A 13 -3.70 -2.27 14.97
CA ARG A 13 -4.25 -2.93 13.78
C ARG A 13 -5.72 -3.29 14.01
N CYS A 14 -6.55 -3.07 13.00
CA CYS A 14 -7.95 -3.48 13.01
C CYS A 14 -8.27 -4.20 11.70
N ILE A 15 -8.92 -5.35 11.82
CA ILE A 15 -9.40 -6.12 10.67
C ILE A 15 -10.92 -6.20 10.74
N ILE A 16 -11.56 -5.72 9.69
CA ILE A 16 -13.00 -5.75 9.51
C ILE A 16 -13.28 -6.69 8.34
N SER A 17 -14.24 -7.60 8.48
CA SER A 17 -14.78 -8.35 7.35
C SER A 17 -16.15 -7.84 6.95
N ILE A 18 -16.43 -7.97 5.65
CA ILE A 18 -17.69 -7.60 5.02
C ILE A 18 -18.18 -8.79 4.23
N SER A 19 -19.37 -9.26 4.58
CA SER A 19 -20.14 -10.22 3.79
C SER A 19 -21.05 -9.49 2.81
N GLY A 20 -21.26 -10.08 1.64
CA GLY A 20 -22.16 -9.51 0.64
C GLY A 20 -22.47 -10.49 -0.48
N ASP A 21 -23.48 -10.16 -1.28
CA ASP A 21 -24.06 -11.07 -2.28
C ASP A 21 -23.43 -10.92 -3.68
N SER A 22 -22.22 -10.37 -3.75
CA SER A 22 -21.52 -10.21 -5.02
C SER A 22 -21.13 -11.57 -5.59
N PRO A 23 -21.36 -11.83 -6.90
CA PRO A 23 -20.93 -13.07 -7.56
C PRO A 23 -19.44 -13.36 -7.38
N LEU A 24 -18.62 -12.32 -7.22
CA LEU A 24 -17.18 -12.48 -7.01
C LEU A 24 -16.86 -12.98 -5.60
N LEU A 25 -17.59 -12.52 -4.58
CA LEU A 25 -17.47 -13.02 -3.21
C LEU A 25 -17.96 -14.47 -3.14
N GLU A 26 -19.13 -14.76 -3.70
CA GLU A 26 -19.66 -16.13 -3.77
C GLU A 26 -18.66 -17.09 -4.43
N TYR A 27 -18.05 -16.67 -5.54
CA TYR A 27 -17.02 -17.44 -6.23
C TYR A 27 -15.78 -17.65 -5.35
N SER A 28 -15.30 -16.62 -4.65
CA SER A 28 -14.19 -16.76 -3.70
C SER A 28 -14.50 -17.74 -2.57
N GLY A 29 -15.72 -17.71 -2.03
CA GLY A 29 -16.15 -18.61 -0.96
C GLY A 29 -16.17 -20.06 -1.39
N ARG A 30 -16.70 -20.35 -2.59
CA ARG A 30 -16.79 -21.70 -3.14
C ARG A 30 -15.44 -22.33 -3.46
N HIS A 31 -14.44 -21.52 -3.78
CA HIS A 31 -13.16 -21.98 -4.29
C HIS A 31 -11.98 -21.62 -3.38
N GLU A 32 -12.26 -21.12 -2.17
CA GLU A 32 -11.27 -20.71 -1.17
C GLU A 32 -10.21 -19.76 -1.77
N ILE A 33 -10.66 -18.87 -2.66
CA ILE A 33 -9.76 -17.97 -3.38
C ILE A 33 -9.40 -16.81 -2.46
N TYR A 34 -8.10 -16.62 -2.30
CA TYR A 34 -7.53 -15.38 -1.81
C TYR A 34 -7.17 -14.45 -2.97
N ALA A 35 -7.62 -13.20 -2.90
CA ALA A 35 -7.34 -12.20 -3.92
C ALA A 35 -7.10 -10.81 -3.31
N PRO A 36 -5.91 -10.19 -3.48
CA PRO A 36 -5.71 -8.79 -3.13
C PRO A 36 -6.55 -7.86 -4.01
N ILE A 37 -6.99 -6.77 -3.41
CA ILE A 37 -7.84 -5.76 -4.03
C ILE A 37 -7.16 -4.39 -3.88
N ILE A 38 -7.23 -3.58 -4.95
CA ILE A 38 -6.85 -2.17 -4.92
C ILE A 38 -8.12 -1.36 -5.08
N ALA A 39 -8.43 -0.51 -4.11
CA ALA A 39 -9.45 0.52 -4.24
C ALA A 39 -8.84 1.74 -4.96
N ARG A 40 -9.46 2.18 -6.06
CA ARG A 40 -9.02 3.35 -6.82
C ARG A 40 -10.18 4.28 -7.07
N LYS A 41 -10.02 5.56 -6.74
CA LYS A 41 -10.97 6.61 -7.13
C LYS A 41 -10.62 7.18 -8.50
N VAL A 42 -11.59 7.22 -9.41
CA VAL A 42 -11.52 7.83 -10.74
C VAL A 42 -12.71 8.78 -10.86
N GLY A 43 -12.44 10.09 -10.80
CA GLY A 43 -13.49 11.10 -10.63
C GLY A 43 -14.24 10.88 -9.31
N ASP A 44 -15.57 10.85 -9.37
CA ASP A 44 -16.43 10.59 -8.20
C ASP A 44 -16.71 9.11 -7.96
N SER A 45 -16.22 8.22 -8.82
CA SER A 45 -16.46 6.78 -8.72
C SER A 45 -15.25 6.04 -8.18
N MET A 46 -15.47 5.14 -7.23
CA MET A 46 -14.46 4.18 -6.80
C MET A 46 -14.58 2.89 -7.63
N THR A 47 -13.44 2.35 -8.03
CA THR A 47 -13.29 1.09 -8.76
C THR A 47 -12.41 0.17 -7.93
N LEU A 48 -12.89 -1.04 -7.70
CA LEU A 48 -12.13 -2.13 -7.10
C LEU A 48 -11.42 -2.90 -8.20
N ILE A 49 -10.13 -3.08 -8.00
CA ILE A 49 -9.26 -3.82 -8.91
C ILE A 49 -8.82 -5.07 -8.18
N VAL A 50 -9.39 -6.21 -8.54
CA VAL A 50 -9.09 -7.51 -7.94
C VAL A 50 -8.05 -8.22 -8.79
N SER A 51 -6.91 -8.58 -8.19
CA SER A 51 -5.87 -9.36 -8.85
C SER A 51 -5.87 -10.77 -8.30
N MET A 52 -6.12 -11.76 -9.16
CA MET A 52 -6.17 -13.16 -8.76
C MET A 52 -5.07 -13.94 -9.44
N LYS A 53 -4.23 -14.62 -8.67
CA LYS A 53 -3.21 -15.53 -9.23
C LYS A 53 -3.90 -16.67 -9.97
N LYS A 54 -3.45 -16.98 -11.18
CA LYS A 54 -3.90 -18.19 -11.88
C LYS A 54 -3.43 -19.42 -11.13
N ASN A 55 -4.35 -20.32 -10.82
CA ASN A 55 -4.07 -21.60 -10.17
C ASN A 55 -5.12 -22.63 -10.59
N GLU A 56 -4.87 -23.91 -10.31
CA GLU A 56 -5.77 -25.00 -10.73
C GLU A 56 -7.23 -24.85 -10.25
N ASN A 57 -7.47 -24.18 -9.12
CA ASN A 57 -8.82 -23.97 -8.58
C ASN A 57 -9.58 -22.88 -9.36
N VAL A 58 -8.89 -21.82 -9.77
CA VAL A 58 -9.42 -20.78 -10.67
C VAL A 58 -9.53 -21.33 -12.10
N ASP A 59 -8.59 -22.20 -12.48
CA ASP A 59 -8.43 -22.67 -13.86
C ASP A 59 -9.39 -23.79 -14.24
N LYS A 60 -9.94 -24.56 -13.29
CA LYS A 60 -11.00 -25.56 -13.56
C LYS A 60 -12.26 -24.97 -14.18
N PHE A 61 -12.47 -23.66 -14.08
CA PHE A 61 -13.57 -22.91 -14.72
C PHE A 61 -13.09 -21.89 -15.78
N THR A 62 -11.83 -22.00 -16.23
CA THR A 62 -11.09 -21.06 -17.10
C THR A 62 -11.84 -20.50 -18.31
N ALA A 63 -12.69 -21.30 -18.98
CA ALA A 63 -13.31 -20.83 -20.23
C ALA A 63 -14.39 -19.75 -19.98
N LEU A 64 -15.06 -19.78 -18.83
CA LEU A 64 -16.17 -18.87 -18.52
C LEU A 64 -15.78 -17.77 -17.54
N PHE A 65 -14.76 -17.98 -16.72
CA PHE A 65 -14.33 -17.01 -15.72
C PHE A 65 -14.06 -15.61 -16.31
N PRO A 66 -13.27 -15.45 -17.40
CA PRO A 66 -13.05 -14.14 -18.00
C PRO A 66 -14.31 -13.54 -18.64
N ARG A 67 -15.27 -14.38 -19.05
CA ARG A 67 -16.53 -13.92 -19.64
C ARG A 67 -17.50 -13.42 -18.59
N ILE A 68 -17.61 -14.10 -17.45
CA ILE A 68 -18.53 -13.75 -16.35
C ILE A 68 -18.07 -12.48 -15.64
N PHE A 69 -16.76 -12.39 -15.35
CA PHE A 69 -16.20 -11.29 -14.57
C PHE A 69 -15.50 -10.21 -15.39
N HIS A 70 -15.57 -10.30 -16.73
CA HIS A 70 -14.82 -9.42 -17.64
C HIS A 70 -13.33 -9.33 -17.28
N ALA A 71 -12.73 -10.47 -16.92
CA ALA A 71 -11.37 -10.51 -16.41
C ALA A 71 -10.34 -10.34 -17.54
N GLU A 72 -9.37 -9.45 -17.35
CA GLU A 72 -8.23 -9.29 -18.26
C GLU A 72 -7.12 -10.30 -17.90
N ASP A 73 -6.53 -10.93 -18.91
CA ASP A 73 -5.36 -11.79 -18.74
C ASP A 73 -4.08 -10.95 -18.59
N LYS A 74 -3.34 -11.11 -17.48
CA LYS A 74 -2.03 -10.49 -17.23
C LYS A 74 -0.89 -11.53 -17.15
N GLY A 75 -1.01 -12.63 -17.89
CA GLY A 75 -0.05 -13.74 -17.91
C GLY A 75 -0.23 -14.65 -16.69
N ASN A 76 0.25 -14.22 -15.53
CA ASN A 76 0.25 -15.02 -14.28
C ASN A 76 -0.95 -14.72 -13.36
N SER A 77 -1.79 -13.75 -13.72
CA SER A 77 -2.97 -13.37 -12.95
C SER A 77 -4.13 -12.96 -13.84
N TRP A 78 -5.34 -13.04 -13.29
CA TRP A 78 -6.54 -12.42 -13.80
C TRP A 78 -6.75 -11.07 -13.12
N LEU A 79 -7.18 -10.09 -13.89
CA LEU A 79 -7.49 -8.76 -13.39
C LEU A 79 -8.97 -8.45 -13.60
N ILE A 80 -9.68 -8.15 -12.53
CA ILE A 80 -11.10 -7.81 -12.57
C ILE A 80 -11.26 -6.39 -12.08
N LYS A 81 -11.89 -5.55 -12.90
CA LYS A 81 -12.21 -4.15 -12.55
C LYS A 81 -13.71 -4.09 -12.31
N SER A 82 -14.10 -3.80 -11.08
CA SER A 82 -15.51 -3.71 -10.69
C SER A 82 -15.81 -2.35 -10.06
N PRO A 83 -16.84 -1.62 -10.53
CA PRO A 83 -17.24 -0.38 -9.89
C PRO A 83 -17.79 -0.65 -8.49
N LEU A 84 -17.48 0.23 -7.52
CA LEU A 84 -17.85 0.08 -6.11
C LEU A 84 -19.35 -0.07 -5.90
N LYS A 85 -20.20 0.51 -6.76
CA LYS A 85 -21.66 0.39 -6.70
C LYS A 85 -22.18 -1.05 -6.72
N LEU A 86 -21.37 -2.02 -7.16
CA LEU A 86 -21.68 -3.45 -7.11
C LEU A 86 -21.38 -4.08 -5.74
N PHE A 87 -20.85 -3.28 -4.81
CA PHE A 87 -20.49 -3.62 -3.44
C PHE A 87 -20.83 -2.43 -2.51
N PRO A 88 -22.13 -2.09 -2.34
CA PRO A 88 -22.53 -0.93 -1.54
C PRO A 88 -21.99 -0.96 -0.10
N GLU A 89 -21.77 -2.14 0.46
CA GLU A 89 -21.18 -2.35 1.79
C GLU A 89 -19.74 -1.84 1.91
N ILE A 90 -19.05 -1.62 0.80
CA ILE A 90 -17.65 -1.14 0.77
C ILE A 90 -17.59 0.39 0.82
N SER A 91 -18.73 1.08 0.82
CA SER A 91 -18.81 2.54 1.05
C SER A 91 -18.11 2.98 2.34
N ILE A 92 -18.03 2.10 3.35
CA ILE A 92 -17.32 2.35 4.61
C ILE A 92 -15.82 2.66 4.41
N ILE A 93 -15.22 2.21 3.31
CA ILE A 93 -13.81 2.51 3.00
C ILE A 93 -13.60 4.02 2.91
N ASP A 94 -14.51 4.75 2.25
CA ASP A 94 -14.36 6.20 2.04
C ASP A 94 -14.38 6.97 3.35
N ASP A 95 -15.08 6.48 4.37
CA ASP A 95 -15.14 7.12 5.68
C ASP A 95 -13.97 6.69 6.57
N LEU A 96 -13.58 5.42 6.51
CA LEU A 96 -12.45 4.90 7.29
C LEU A 96 -11.13 5.59 6.93
N ILE A 97 -10.87 5.84 5.64
CA ILE A 97 -9.64 6.51 5.18
C ILE A 97 -9.57 8.01 5.55
N LYS A 98 -10.71 8.63 5.90
CA LYS A 98 -10.76 10.03 6.33
C LYS A 98 -10.32 10.18 7.79
N ILE A 99 -10.38 9.12 8.59
CA ILE A 99 -9.91 9.14 9.96
C ILE A 99 -8.39 9.39 9.94
N PRO A 100 -7.89 10.41 10.66
CA PRO A 100 -6.48 10.72 10.70
C PRO A 100 -5.65 9.53 11.20
N SER A 101 -4.41 9.38 10.72
CA SER A 101 -3.50 8.26 10.97
C SER A 101 -3.86 6.89 10.40
N VAL A 102 -5.08 6.72 9.85
CA VAL A 102 -5.47 5.43 9.25
C VAL A 102 -4.70 5.17 7.97
N ILE A 103 -4.03 4.02 7.95
CA ILE A 103 -3.31 3.40 6.84
C ILE A 103 -4.07 2.13 6.46
N MET A 104 -4.48 2.04 5.19
CA MET A 104 -5.11 0.83 4.64
C MET A 104 -4.01 -0.12 4.21
N GLN A 105 -3.60 -0.95 5.16
CA GLN A 105 -2.50 -1.88 4.97
C GLN A 105 -2.84 -2.93 3.91
N HIS A 106 -4.07 -3.44 3.91
CA HIS A 106 -4.48 -4.47 2.96
C HIS A 106 -6.00 -4.52 2.76
N LEU A 107 -6.41 -4.63 1.51
CA LEU A 107 -7.79 -4.91 1.12
C LEU A 107 -7.78 -6.21 0.31
N TYR A 108 -8.55 -7.20 0.72
CA TYR A 108 -8.54 -8.50 0.07
C TYR A 108 -9.86 -9.23 0.18
N MET A 109 -10.02 -10.25 -0.64
CA MET A 109 -11.13 -11.18 -0.58
C MET A 109 -10.62 -12.57 -0.18
N LYS A 110 -11.34 -13.23 0.71
CA LYS A 110 -11.04 -14.59 1.17
C LYS A 110 -12.33 -15.24 1.68
N ASN A 111 -12.55 -16.52 1.35
CA ASN A 111 -13.66 -17.31 1.88
C ASN A 111 -15.04 -16.61 1.73
N GLY A 112 -15.25 -15.91 0.63
CA GLY A 112 -16.49 -15.21 0.33
C GLY A 112 -16.78 -13.97 1.17
N LYS A 113 -15.76 -13.46 1.85
CA LYS A 113 -15.79 -12.16 2.51
C LYS A 113 -14.72 -11.24 1.93
N LEU A 114 -15.01 -9.94 2.00
CA LEU A 114 -14.02 -8.90 1.84
C LEU A 114 -13.43 -8.56 3.20
N PHE A 115 -12.13 -8.31 3.27
CA PHE A 115 -11.42 -7.93 4.49
C PHE A 115 -10.74 -6.59 4.27
N ILE A 116 -10.94 -5.69 5.21
CA ILE A 116 -10.27 -4.40 5.30
C ILE A 116 -9.34 -4.49 6.51
N ASP A 117 -8.04 -4.48 6.26
CA ASP A 117 -6.98 -4.49 7.25
C ASP A 117 -6.33 -3.12 7.31
N ILE A 118 -6.51 -2.45 8.44
CA ILE A 118 -5.99 -1.12 8.68
C ILE A 118 -5.00 -1.09 9.83
N ARG A 119 -4.07 -0.14 9.76
CA ARG A 119 -3.28 0.29 10.91
C ARG A 119 -3.55 1.74 11.24
N PHE A 120 -3.38 2.10 12.49
CA PHE A 120 -3.61 3.47 12.98
C PHE A 120 -2.83 3.74 14.28
N HIS A 121 -2.75 5.02 14.63
CA HIS A 121 -2.12 5.44 15.87
C HIS A 121 -3.04 5.22 17.07
N GLU A 122 -2.53 4.75 18.21
CA GLU A 122 -3.36 4.38 19.37
C GLU A 122 -4.25 5.52 19.89
N SER A 123 -3.86 6.79 19.69
CA SER A 123 -4.69 7.95 20.03
C SER A 123 -6.04 8.01 19.29
N ARG A 124 -6.19 7.23 18.22
CA ARG A 124 -7.43 7.12 17.42
C ARG A 124 -8.29 5.90 17.77
N THR A 125 -7.90 5.10 18.76
CA THR A 125 -8.65 3.88 19.16
C THR A 125 -10.13 4.15 19.42
N LYS A 126 -10.45 5.25 20.12
CA LYS A 126 -11.85 5.61 20.40
C LYS A 126 -12.63 5.96 19.13
N GLU A 127 -12.01 6.71 18.21
CA GLU A 127 -12.62 7.11 16.95
C GLU A 127 -12.88 5.89 16.06
N ILE A 128 -11.92 4.97 15.97
CA ILE A 128 -12.06 3.70 15.25
C ILE A 128 -13.12 2.81 15.88
N SER A 129 -13.15 2.71 17.21
CA SER A 129 -14.15 1.88 17.92
C SER A 129 -15.57 2.39 17.67
N ASN A 130 -15.77 3.72 17.74
CA ASN A 130 -17.06 4.33 17.44
C ASN A 130 -17.45 4.10 15.98
N PHE A 131 -16.51 4.31 15.04
CA PHE A 131 -16.73 4.04 13.63
C PHE A 131 -17.22 2.60 13.39
N ILE A 132 -16.57 1.61 14.02
CA ILE A 132 -16.97 0.21 13.89
C ILE A 132 -18.37 0.00 14.46
N VAL A 133 -18.64 0.47 15.69
CA VAL A 133 -19.95 0.31 16.34
C VAL A 133 -21.09 0.90 15.50
N ASP A 134 -20.87 2.08 14.92
CA ASP A 134 -21.86 2.75 14.08
C ASP A 134 -22.21 1.94 12.82
N HIS A 135 -21.26 1.14 12.30
CA HIS A 135 -21.45 0.31 11.11
C HIS A 135 -21.78 -1.16 11.40
N LEU A 136 -21.54 -1.66 12.63
CA LEU A 136 -21.94 -3.02 13.04
C LEU A 136 -23.47 -3.14 13.23
N ALA A 137 -24.16 -2.01 13.46
CA ALA A 137 -25.60 -1.97 13.63
C ALA A 137 -26.37 -2.26 12.33
N ASP A 138 -25.72 -2.10 11.18
CA ASP A 138 -26.30 -2.40 9.86
C ASP A 138 -26.18 -3.89 9.55
N ASP A 139 -27.35 -4.56 9.55
CA ASP A 139 -27.69 -5.88 8.96
C ASP A 139 -26.75 -7.10 9.21
N GLY A 140 -25.72 -6.97 10.05
CA GLY A 140 -24.78 -8.04 10.40
C GLY A 140 -23.79 -8.39 9.29
N LYS A 141 -23.72 -7.61 8.21
CA LYS A 141 -22.77 -7.86 7.11
C LYS A 141 -21.36 -7.43 7.43
N ILE A 142 -21.19 -6.42 8.29
CA ILE A 142 -19.90 -5.93 8.74
C ILE A 142 -19.58 -6.60 10.08
N VAL A 143 -18.38 -7.16 10.21
CA VAL A 143 -17.92 -7.86 11.41
C VAL A 143 -16.52 -7.40 11.77
N LEU A 144 -16.31 -7.08 13.05
CA LEU A 144 -14.97 -6.89 13.60
C LEU A 144 -14.31 -8.25 13.79
N GLU A 145 -13.31 -8.56 12.98
CA GLU A 145 -12.55 -9.82 13.06
C GLU A 145 -11.45 -9.74 14.11
N SER A 146 -10.76 -8.59 14.19
CA SER A 146 -9.76 -8.36 15.23
C SER A 146 -9.48 -6.88 15.47
N LEU A 147 -9.09 -6.55 16.70
CA LEU A 147 -8.54 -5.27 17.10
C LEU A 147 -7.31 -5.55 17.97
N ILE A 148 -6.12 -5.34 17.41
CA ILE A 148 -4.85 -5.77 17.99
C ILE A 148 -4.03 -4.53 18.34
N PRO A 149 -3.75 -4.28 19.64
CA PRO A 149 -2.79 -3.26 20.02
C PRO A 149 -1.36 -3.75 19.75
N ARG A 150 -0.45 -2.82 19.48
CA ARG A 150 0.98 -3.06 19.22
C ARG A 150 1.28 -4.08 18.11
N SER A 151 0.58 -3.95 16.98
CA SER A 151 0.86 -4.65 15.73
C SER A 151 1.96 -3.96 14.93
N SER A 152 2.92 -4.74 14.46
CA SER A 152 4.05 -4.27 13.64
C SER A 152 3.81 -4.56 12.15
N VAL A 153 4.27 -3.65 11.28
CA VAL A 153 4.33 -3.83 9.82
C VAL A 153 5.17 -5.04 9.44
N ILE A 154 6.19 -5.38 10.23
CA ILE A 154 7.03 -6.57 10.02
C ILE A 154 6.18 -7.83 10.20
N SER A 155 5.33 -7.86 11.24
CA SER A 155 4.45 -9.00 11.48
C SER A 155 3.48 -9.20 10.30
N PHE A 156 2.91 -8.11 9.79
CA PHE A 156 2.08 -8.13 8.58
C PHE A 156 2.86 -8.60 7.34
N LEU A 157 4.04 -8.03 7.06
CA LEU A 157 4.85 -8.44 5.91
C LEU A 157 5.26 -9.92 6.00
N THR A 158 5.49 -10.44 7.21
CA THR A 158 5.81 -11.85 7.45
C THR A 158 4.60 -12.75 7.18
N GLU A 159 3.42 -12.37 7.69
CA GLU A 159 2.15 -13.04 7.40
C GLU A 159 1.89 -13.07 5.88
N MET A 160 2.03 -11.92 5.23
CA MET A 160 1.84 -11.79 3.79
C MET A 160 2.86 -12.60 2.99
N ASN A 161 4.13 -12.62 3.37
CA ASN A 161 5.17 -13.40 2.68
C ASN A 161 4.90 -14.90 2.74
N SER A 162 4.26 -15.38 3.82
CA SER A 162 3.86 -16.78 3.96
C SER A 162 2.74 -17.18 2.98
N MET A 163 1.87 -16.23 2.63
CA MET A 163 0.77 -16.44 1.68
C MET A 163 1.20 -16.22 0.23
N VAL A 164 1.96 -15.16 -0.01
CA VAL A 164 2.43 -14.72 -1.32
C VAL A 164 3.86 -14.20 -1.15
N PRO A 165 4.88 -14.82 -1.78
CA PRO A 165 6.26 -14.35 -1.66
C PRO A 165 6.39 -12.86 -2.02
N ILE A 166 7.16 -12.12 -1.22
CA ILE A 166 7.36 -10.68 -1.33
C ILE A 166 8.80 -10.37 -1.75
N THR A 167 8.95 -9.32 -2.54
CA THR A 167 10.23 -8.70 -2.86
C THR A 167 10.28 -7.29 -2.27
N PHE A 168 11.39 -6.96 -1.63
CA PHE A 168 11.77 -5.60 -1.27
C PHE A 168 12.43 -4.93 -2.47
N ILE A 169 12.02 -3.70 -2.79
CA ILE A 169 12.61 -2.87 -3.84
C ILE A 169 12.87 -1.49 -3.28
N SER A 170 14.08 -0.98 -3.48
CA SER A 170 14.46 0.39 -3.17
C SER A 170 14.93 1.10 -4.43
N TYR A 171 14.41 2.29 -4.66
CA TYR A 171 14.82 3.17 -5.75
C TYR A 171 14.89 4.61 -5.26
N SER A 172 15.52 5.49 -6.03
CA SER A 172 15.65 6.90 -5.70
C SER A 172 15.18 7.80 -6.82
N VAL A 173 14.50 8.88 -6.46
CA VAL A 173 14.04 9.94 -7.38
C VAL A 173 14.64 11.29 -6.99
N PRO A 174 14.74 12.26 -7.92
CA PRO A 174 15.16 13.62 -7.60
C PRO A 174 14.20 14.26 -6.59
N LEU A 175 14.73 15.16 -5.77
CA LEU A 175 13.89 15.96 -4.87
C LEU A 175 13.08 16.99 -5.65
N PHE A 176 11.86 17.24 -5.17
CA PHE A 176 10.99 18.31 -5.60
C PHE A 176 10.76 19.25 -4.41
N ASN A 177 11.59 20.29 -4.28
CA ASN A 177 11.62 21.18 -3.09
C ASN A 177 10.27 21.82 -2.71
N ALA A 178 9.32 21.91 -3.67
CA ALA A 178 7.98 22.39 -3.42
C ALA A 178 7.08 21.38 -2.67
N ASP A 179 7.51 20.13 -2.55
CA ASP A 179 6.81 19.06 -1.84
C ASP A 179 6.98 19.18 -0.32
N PRO A 180 5.88 19.30 0.46
CA PRO A 180 5.97 19.48 1.91
C PRO A 180 6.58 18.27 2.62
N ILE A 181 6.33 17.05 2.14
CA ILE A 181 6.86 15.82 2.73
C ILE A 181 8.38 15.83 2.55
N GLU A 182 8.86 16.11 1.34
CA GLU A 182 10.30 16.12 1.06
C GLU A 182 11.06 17.19 1.82
N ARG A 183 10.50 18.40 1.97
CA ARG A 183 11.13 19.46 2.78
C ARG A 183 11.45 18.99 4.19
N MET A 184 10.50 18.29 4.81
CA MET A 184 10.65 17.82 6.17
C MET A 184 11.51 16.55 6.27
N LEU A 185 11.42 15.63 5.30
CA LEU A 185 12.34 14.49 5.23
C LEU A 185 13.81 14.94 5.02
N SER A 186 14.03 16.06 4.34
CA SER A 186 15.36 16.63 4.07
C SER A 186 16.11 17.08 5.33
N SER A 187 15.43 17.22 6.47
CA SER A 187 16.08 17.44 7.79
C SER A 187 16.93 16.24 8.24
N GLY A 188 16.77 15.08 7.61
CA GLY A 188 17.48 13.85 7.95
C GLY A 188 16.95 13.15 9.21
N ASN A 189 15.97 13.72 9.92
CA ASN A 189 15.46 13.20 11.18
C ASN A 189 14.04 12.63 11.09
N SER A 190 13.52 12.47 9.87
CA SER A 190 12.14 12.04 9.64
C SER A 190 12.06 10.90 8.63
N ILE A 191 11.00 10.11 8.71
CA ILE A 191 10.63 9.05 7.77
C ILE A 191 9.13 9.13 7.53
N ALA A 192 8.68 8.80 6.31
CA ALA A 192 7.27 8.76 5.99
C ALA A 192 6.83 7.41 5.45
N GLU A 193 5.59 7.03 5.73
CA GLU A 193 4.89 5.91 5.12
C GLU A 193 3.81 6.47 4.18
N ILE A 194 3.84 6.06 2.91
CA ILE A 194 2.85 6.49 1.91
C ILE A 194 1.66 5.56 1.94
N GLU A 195 0.47 6.13 2.12
CA GLU A 195 -0.79 5.43 1.95
C GLU A 195 -1.34 5.64 0.54
N LYS A 196 -2.13 4.68 0.05
CA LYS A 196 -2.82 4.79 -1.24
C LYS A 196 -4.17 5.46 -1.09
N LYS A 197 -4.26 6.55 -0.30
CA LYS A 197 -5.50 7.29 -0.20
C LYS A 197 -5.93 7.77 -1.59
N PRO A 198 -7.21 7.64 -1.97
CA PRO A 198 -7.73 8.20 -3.21
C PRO A 198 -7.55 9.72 -3.23
N GLY A 199 -7.00 10.25 -4.32
CA GLY A 199 -6.67 11.67 -4.44
C GLY A 199 -5.66 11.95 -5.55
N PRO A 200 -5.58 13.21 -6.03
CA PRO A 200 -4.63 13.63 -7.07
C PRO A 200 -3.19 13.58 -6.57
N ASN A 201 -2.98 13.85 -5.29
CA ASN A 201 -1.70 13.83 -4.59
C ASN A 201 -1.51 12.50 -3.84
N TYR A 202 -0.29 12.20 -3.41
CA TYR A 202 -0.06 11.07 -2.51
C TYR A 202 -0.15 11.55 -1.06
N TRP A 203 -0.75 10.75 -0.19
CA TRP A 203 -0.83 11.04 1.23
C TRP A 203 0.29 10.31 1.95
N ALA A 204 0.87 10.91 2.97
CA ALA A 204 1.82 10.23 3.83
C ALA A 204 1.60 10.54 5.30
N LEU A 205 1.87 9.52 6.10
CA LEU A 205 2.08 9.65 7.52
C LEU A 205 3.57 9.82 7.79
N ILE A 206 3.94 10.72 8.68
CA ILE A 206 5.32 11.08 8.90
C ILE A 206 5.64 11.06 10.40
N PHE A 207 6.66 10.30 10.73
CA PHE A 207 7.33 10.34 12.02
C PHE A 207 8.58 11.23 11.94
N SER A 208 8.79 12.06 12.95
CA SER A 208 10.02 12.83 13.12
C SER A 208 10.62 12.64 14.51
N LYS A 209 11.95 12.55 14.61
CA LYS A 209 12.63 12.48 15.92
C LYS A 209 12.52 13.76 16.74
N SER A 210 12.03 14.85 16.15
CA SER A 210 11.92 16.14 16.82
C SER A 210 10.63 16.85 16.41
N PRO A 211 10.02 17.64 17.31
CA PRO A 211 8.82 18.39 16.99
C PRO A 211 9.00 19.32 15.80
N ILE A 212 7.99 19.41 14.95
CA ILE A 212 7.99 20.30 13.79
C ILE A 212 7.52 21.69 14.22
N THR A 213 8.32 22.70 13.91
CA THR A 213 8.06 24.10 14.28
C THR A 213 7.19 24.86 13.27
N ARG A 214 7.10 24.40 12.00
CA ARG A 214 6.22 24.97 10.96
C ARG A 214 5.13 23.96 10.57
N GLN A 215 3.88 24.26 10.93
CA GLN A 215 2.76 23.33 10.81
C GLN A 215 1.80 23.62 9.65
N ASP A 216 2.00 24.69 8.87
CA ASP A 216 0.97 25.18 7.93
C ASP A 216 0.53 24.15 6.87
N ASP A 217 1.42 23.20 6.53
CA ASP A 217 1.13 22.11 5.58
C ASP A 217 0.75 20.78 6.26
N PHE A 218 0.73 20.68 7.59
CA PHE A 218 0.71 19.40 8.32
C PHE A 218 -0.42 19.32 9.34
N ILE A 219 -1.10 18.17 9.37
CA ILE A 219 -2.03 17.82 10.44
C ILE A 219 -1.25 17.05 11.51
N THR A 220 -1.29 17.53 12.75
CA THR A 220 -0.65 16.82 13.88
C THR A 220 -1.56 15.70 14.39
N ILE A 221 -1.04 14.47 14.42
CA ILE A 221 -1.74 13.29 14.92
C ILE A 221 -1.45 13.07 16.40
N SER A 222 -0.16 13.10 16.76
CA SER A 222 0.33 12.99 18.14
C SER A 222 1.50 13.94 18.32
N LYS A 223 1.39 14.88 19.27
CA LYS A 223 2.50 15.76 19.65
C LYS A 223 3.57 15.01 20.44
N GLU A 224 3.15 14.01 21.21
CA GLU A 224 4.03 13.22 22.08
C GLU A 224 4.95 12.33 21.24
N ASP A 225 4.40 11.72 20.19
CA ASP A 225 5.13 10.82 19.29
C ASP A 225 5.69 11.52 18.05
N ASN A 226 5.52 12.85 17.93
CA ASN A 226 5.92 13.64 16.75
C ASN A 226 5.41 13.02 15.44
N LEU A 227 4.12 12.72 15.42
CA LEU A 227 3.44 12.09 14.31
C LEU A 227 2.54 13.09 13.58
N TYR A 228 2.69 13.16 12.26
CA TYR A 228 2.02 14.12 11.40
C TYR A 228 1.49 13.43 10.13
N GLU A 229 0.50 14.03 9.48
CA GLU A 229 0.06 13.62 8.14
C GLU A 229 -0.04 14.81 7.20
N THR A 230 0.19 14.58 5.90
CA THR A 230 0.03 15.59 4.85
C THR A 230 -0.06 14.94 3.46
N TRP A 231 -0.26 15.77 2.45
CA TRP A 231 -0.25 15.41 1.03
C TRP A 231 1.02 15.90 0.33
N GLY A 232 1.67 15.02 -0.41
CA GLY A 232 2.80 15.33 -1.29
C GLY A 232 2.39 15.53 -2.74
N ASN A 233 3.17 16.35 -3.43
CA ASN A 233 2.97 16.76 -4.82
C ASN A 233 4.14 16.39 -5.75
N ASN A 234 5.10 15.55 -5.35
CA ASN A 234 6.16 15.06 -6.24
C ASN A 234 5.58 14.39 -7.50
N PRO A 235 5.82 14.95 -8.70
CA PRO A 235 5.20 14.47 -9.94
C PRO A 235 5.70 13.08 -10.35
N ILE A 236 6.97 12.75 -10.06
CA ILE A 236 7.55 11.44 -10.39
C ILE A 236 6.91 10.36 -9.51
N LEU A 237 6.73 10.60 -8.21
CA LEU A 237 6.04 9.65 -7.33
C LEU A 237 4.58 9.46 -7.72
N GLN A 238 3.90 10.54 -8.14
CA GLN A 238 2.53 10.45 -8.66
C GLN A 238 2.47 9.62 -9.94
N GLU A 239 3.40 9.81 -10.87
CA GLU A 239 3.48 9.02 -12.09
C GLU A 239 3.73 7.53 -11.78
N ILE A 240 4.67 7.21 -10.87
CA ILE A 240 4.89 5.84 -10.40
C ILE A 240 3.61 5.24 -9.80
N ARG A 241 2.92 5.99 -8.94
CA ARG A 241 1.65 5.57 -8.32
C ARG A 241 0.59 5.31 -9.38
N ASN A 242 0.41 6.22 -10.33
CA ASN A 242 -0.61 6.16 -11.37
C ASN A 242 -0.35 4.98 -12.31
N MET A 243 0.85 4.89 -12.89
CA MET A 243 1.24 3.76 -13.72
C MET A 243 1.13 2.45 -12.94
N GLY A 244 1.56 2.43 -11.68
CA GLY A 244 1.49 1.24 -10.83
C GLY A 244 0.05 0.80 -10.58
N ASN A 245 -0.88 1.74 -10.42
CA ASN A 245 -2.31 1.46 -10.30
C ASN A 245 -2.92 1.01 -11.64
N ASP A 246 -2.53 1.63 -12.76
CA ASP A 246 -2.99 1.27 -14.11
C ASP A 246 -2.56 -0.15 -14.51
N ASN A 247 -1.35 -0.55 -14.10
CA ASN A 247 -0.82 -1.91 -14.30
C ASN A 247 -1.17 -2.85 -13.13
N SER A 248 -1.98 -2.40 -12.17
CA SER A 248 -2.47 -3.24 -11.06
C SER A 248 -1.36 -3.90 -10.24
N ILE A 249 -0.24 -3.19 -10.11
CA ILE A 249 0.89 -3.61 -9.30
C ILE A 249 0.54 -3.42 -7.84
N PHE A 250 0.38 -4.52 -7.12
CA PHE A 250 0.09 -4.48 -5.70
C PHE A 250 1.36 -4.14 -4.93
N ARG A 251 1.20 -3.26 -3.94
CA ARG A 251 2.31 -2.71 -3.17
C ARG A 251 1.89 -2.65 -1.72
N LEU A 252 2.54 -3.45 -0.89
CA LEU A 252 2.10 -3.70 0.48
C LEU A 252 2.34 -2.49 1.37
N VAL A 253 3.57 -1.96 1.31
CA VAL A 253 4.02 -0.85 2.16
C VAL A 253 5.04 -0.03 1.39
N HIS A 254 5.05 1.28 1.65
CA HIS A 254 5.92 2.27 1.02
C HIS A 254 6.53 3.20 2.05
N PHE A 255 7.86 3.22 2.15
CA PHE A 255 8.58 4.17 2.99
C PHE A 255 9.35 5.19 2.16
N LEU A 256 9.41 6.41 2.67
CA LEU A 256 10.18 7.53 2.12
C LEU A 256 11.20 8.02 3.13
N GLU A 257 12.44 8.19 2.68
CA GLU A 257 13.50 8.90 3.39
C GLU A 257 14.33 9.71 2.41
N VAL A 258 14.91 10.84 2.85
CA VAL A 258 15.87 11.59 2.02
C VAL A 258 17.27 11.15 2.39
N ASN A 259 18.06 10.79 1.37
CA ASN A 259 19.46 10.42 1.52
C ASN A 259 20.27 10.95 0.33
N GLU A 260 21.45 11.54 0.58
CA GLU A 260 22.34 12.09 -0.45
C GLU A 260 21.62 13.04 -1.44
N GLY A 261 20.70 13.87 -0.95
CA GLY A 261 19.96 14.83 -1.77
C GLY A 261 18.97 14.18 -2.75
N ARG A 262 18.55 12.93 -2.49
CA ARG A 262 17.54 12.22 -3.28
C ARG A 262 16.48 11.63 -2.35
N LEU A 263 15.26 11.53 -2.87
CA LEU A 263 14.19 10.82 -2.18
C LEU A 263 14.35 9.32 -2.44
N ILE A 264 14.55 8.55 -1.38
CA ILE A 264 14.63 7.10 -1.41
C ILE A 264 13.26 6.54 -1.12
N VAL A 265 12.75 5.74 -2.04
CA VAL A 265 11.49 5.02 -1.89
C VAL A 265 11.79 3.56 -1.69
N SER A 266 11.14 2.97 -0.69
CA SER A 266 11.32 1.57 -0.34
C SER A 266 9.97 0.90 -0.29
N THR A 267 9.80 -0.15 -1.09
CA THR A 267 8.51 -0.79 -1.30
C THR A 267 8.61 -2.30 -1.17
N PHE A 268 7.56 -2.88 -0.59
CA PHE A 268 7.36 -4.33 -0.57
C PHE A 268 6.26 -4.68 -1.55
N ILE A 269 6.53 -5.60 -2.49
CA ILE A 269 5.57 -5.99 -3.52
C ILE A 269 5.58 -7.51 -3.70
N PRO A 270 4.50 -8.14 -4.18
CA PRO A 270 4.52 -9.55 -4.52
C PRO A 270 5.63 -9.87 -5.54
N THR A 271 6.39 -10.95 -5.29
CA THR A 271 7.55 -11.32 -6.11
C THR A 271 7.18 -11.51 -7.58
N PHE A 272 5.99 -12.05 -7.87
CA PHE A 272 5.53 -12.26 -9.25
C PHE A 272 5.29 -10.95 -10.03
N GLN A 273 5.18 -9.80 -9.36
CA GLN A 273 5.04 -8.47 -9.99
C GLN A 273 6.36 -7.68 -10.04
N THR A 274 7.47 -8.26 -9.54
CA THR A 274 8.76 -7.57 -9.41
C THR A 274 9.29 -7.01 -10.71
N MET A 275 9.36 -7.85 -11.75
CA MET A 275 9.91 -7.44 -13.03
C MET A 275 9.02 -6.42 -13.75
N GLU A 276 7.71 -6.52 -13.58
CA GLU A 276 6.76 -5.55 -14.13
C GLU A 276 6.95 -4.18 -13.47
N PHE A 277 7.09 -4.14 -12.13
CA PHE A 277 7.34 -2.91 -11.40
C PHE A 277 8.68 -2.27 -11.76
N ILE A 278 9.76 -3.07 -11.86
CA ILE A 278 11.08 -2.56 -12.27
C ILE A 278 11.02 -1.96 -13.68
N ARG A 279 10.37 -2.65 -14.63
CA ARG A 279 10.17 -2.14 -15.99
C ARG A 279 9.34 -0.86 -16.03
N LEU A 280 8.36 -0.73 -15.14
CA LEU A 280 7.53 0.45 -15.01
C LEU A 280 8.37 1.65 -14.55
N ILE A 281 9.08 1.52 -13.43
CA ILE A 281 9.86 2.65 -12.89
C ILE A 281 11.03 3.04 -13.81
N SER A 282 11.55 2.10 -14.63
CA SER A 282 12.60 2.40 -15.62
C SER A 282 12.11 3.19 -16.83
N LYS A 283 10.79 3.17 -17.12
CA LYS A 283 10.19 3.89 -18.25
C LYS A 283 9.92 5.36 -17.96
N ILE A 284 9.92 5.74 -16.69
CA ILE A 284 9.59 7.10 -16.27
C ILE A 284 10.72 8.05 -16.70
N GLY A 285 10.34 9.09 -17.43
CA GLY A 285 11.20 10.20 -17.84
C GLY A 285 10.64 11.51 -17.30
N PHE A 286 11.50 12.46 -16.96
CA PHE A 286 11.07 13.75 -16.40
C PHE A 286 11.96 14.88 -16.92
N ASN A 287 11.34 15.97 -17.41
CA ASN A 287 12.02 17.22 -17.79
C ASN A 287 13.28 17.08 -18.68
N GLY A 288 13.27 16.19 -19.67
CA GLY A 288 14.41 15.99 -20.56
C GLY A 288 15.58 15.19 -19.96
N GLU A 289 15.49 14.77 -18.70
CA GLU A 289 16.40 13.76 -18.14
C GLU A 289 16.06 12.39 -18.75
N LYS A 290 17.10 11.66 -19.19
CA LYS A 290 16.88 10.35 -19.79
C LYS A 290 16.23 9.36 -18.81
N HIS A 291 16.59 9.38 -17.51
CA HIS A 291 15.98 8.52 -16.47
C HIS A 291 16.16 9.12 -15.06
N PRO A 292 15.17 9.83 -14.49
CA PRO A 292 15.26 10.42 -13.14
C PRO A 292 15.27 9.36 -12.03
N VAL A 293 14.70 8.19 -12.27
CA VAL A 293 14.59 7.10 -11.29
C VAL A 293 15.84 6.21 -11.33
N LYS A 294 16.46 5.95 -10.18
CA LYS A 294 17.60 5.05 -10.04
C LYS A 294 17.26 3.89 -9.12
N LEU A 295 17.23 2.66 -9.63
CA LEU A 295 17.11 1.45 -8.82
C LEU A 295 18.34 1.33 -7.91
N ARG A 296 18.14 1.18 -6.60
CA ARG A 296 19.21 1.03 -5.61
C ARG A 296 19.42 -0.43 -5.20
N SER A 297 18.33 -1.15 -4.96
CA SER A 297 18.38 -2.56 -4.58
C SER A 297 17.05 -3.24 -4.84
N PHE A 298 17.06 -4.54 -5.10
CA PHE A 298 15.90 -5.40 -4.95
C PHE A 298 16.35 -6.76 -4.41
N ARG A 299 15.54 -7.37 -3.55
CA ARG A 299 15.83 -8.69 -2.97
C ARG A 299 14.56 -9.34 -2.45
N SER A 300 14.52 -10.67 -2.42
CA SER A 300 13.44 -11.40 -1.77
C SER A 300 13.32 -11.01 -0.30
N TYR A 301 12.10 -11.03 0.23
CA TYR A 301 11.87 -10.81 1.66
C TYR A 301 12.52 -11.94 2.48
N GLY A 302 13.22 -11.57 3.56
CA GLY A 302 13.96 -12.48 4.43
C GLY A 302 14.25 -11.84 5.79
N GLU A 303 14.65 -12.62 6.79
CA GLU A 303 14.90 -12.14 8.16
C GLU A 303 16.07 -11.13 8.25
N ASP A 304 16.97 -11.14 7.28
CA ASP A 304 18.10 -10.21 7.16
C ASP A 304 17.66 -8.78 6.81
N LEU A 305 16.52 -8.61 6.14
CA LEU A 305 15.85 -7.32 5.93
C LEU A 305 15.30 -6.74 7.23
N ILE A 306 14.78 -7.61 8.09
CA ILE A 306 14.10 -7.25 9.35
C ILE A 306 15.12 -6.71 10.36
N ASN A 307 16.29 -7.35 10.44
CA ASN A 307 17.30 -7.03 11.45
C ASN A 307 18.23 -5.86 11.09
N GLY A 308 17.93 -5.08 10.06
CA GLY A 308 18.70 -3.89 9.64
C GLY A 308 20.13 -4.15 9.13
N SER A 309 20.68 -5.35 9.35
CA SER A 309 22.08 -5.71 9.10
C SER A 309 22.47 -5.81 7.63
N ALA A 310 21.49 -5.89 6.72
CA ALA A 310 21.73 -6.13 5.30
C ALA A 310 21.76 -4.85 4.43
N LEU A 311 21.47 -3.66 4.95
CA LEU A 311 21.54 -2.41 4.17
C LEU A 311 22.93 -1.76 4.19
N GLU A 312 23.75 -2.05 5.21
CA GLU A 312 25.12 -1.53 5.31
C GLU A 312 26.18 -2.45 4.68
N LYS A 313 25.90 -3.77 4.59
CA LYS A 313 26.93 -4.77 4.25
C LYS A 313 27.16 -5.01 2.76
N TYR A 314 26.26 -4.58 1.88
CA TYR A 314 26.36 -4.83 0.44
C TYR A 314 26.01 -3.60 -0.39
N PRO A 315 26.87 -2.57 -0.43
CA PRO A 315 26.75 -1.54 -1.45
C PRO A 315 26.86 -2.21 -2.82
N PHE A 316 25.87 -1.92 -3.67
CA PHE A 316 25.79 -2.41 -5.05
C PHE A 316 27.12 -2.08 -5.78
N ARG A 317 27.93 -3.10 -6.10
CA ARG A 317 29.00 -2.95 -7.09
C ARG A 317 28.32 -2.94 -8.45
N GLY A 318 28.16 -1.74 -9.03
CA GLY A 318 27.49 -1.52 -10.30
C GLY A 318 28.07 -2.38 -11.42
N GLY A 319 27.42 -3.52 -11.69
CA GLY A 319 27.52 -4.21 -12.96
C GLY A 319 26.46 -3.64 -13.89
N GLY A 320 26.87 -2.78 -14.82
CA GLY A 320 25.98 -2.26 -15.85
C GLY A 320 25.45 -3.42 -16.70
N ILE A 321 24.16 -3.71 -16.59
CA ILE A 321 23.46 -4.56 -17.55
C ILE A 321 23.06 -3.63 -18.70
N ALA A 322 23.86 -3.62 -19.76
CA ALA A 322 23.42 -3.13 -21.06
C ALA A 322 22.36 -4.10 -21.59
N LEU A 323 21.10 -3.68 -21.60
CA LEU A 323 20.06 -4.35 -22.37
C LEU A 323 20.38 -4.12 -23.85
N LYS A 324 20.73 -5.19 -24.57
CA LYS A 324 20.82 -5.21 -26.03
C LYS A 324 19.44 -5.32 -26.66
#